data_AF-A0A3A8JMD6-F1
#
_entry.id   AF-A0A3A8JMD6-F1
#
_cell.length_a   1.000
_cell.length_b   1.000
_cell.length_c   1.000
_cell.angle_alpha   90.00
_cell.angle_beta   90.00
_cell.angle_gamma   90.00
#
_symmetry.space_group_name_H-M   'P 1'
#
loop_
_entity.id
_entity.type
_entity.pdbx_description
1 polymer ?
#
loop_
_entity_poly.entity_id
_entity_poly.type
_entity_poly.pdbx_seq_one_letter_code
_entity_poly.pdbx_strand_id
1 'polypeptide(L)'
;MRAPVLVLLLSLLVAPPVLAAEAVAVRRLALLVGVNDGGPERVKLRYADTDARAFSQVLSELGGVLPQDRVLLTDVDRAGVLSGFERMRQLAEGARTSGARRVEVLLYYSGHSDDEGLLLKGQRMDYGELRRALQGLPADVRIAVLDSCASGAFARRKGGVARPAFLVDSGIQVKGHAILTSSSADEASQESDRLGGSFFTHHLVSGLRGAADVTHDGRVTLTEAYQFAFHETLARTERTQGGAQHPNYDIELAGTGDLVMTDLRATTAGLLLTEPLEGRLYVRDAVGTLVVEVQKVSGRSTELGLAPGAYRARRELGGGVSETAFTLKEGVRTPLSPGDFMSVGSEATVMRGGAGGMAMPAMTPGGRVRLPVNVSLIPAVSTNQLRAGDAPVENVFAVGAINGGTALGGGLALGLLGNVY
;
A
#
# COMPACT_ATOMS: atom_id res chain seq x y z
N MET A 1 26.33 54.79 -68.70
CA MET A 1 25.05 54.58 -67.98
C MET A 1 24.98 53.12 -67.52
N ARG A 2 24.97 52.93 -66.20
CA ARG A 2 24.62 51.76 -65.36
C ARG A 2 24.71 50.34 -65.97
N ALA A 3 25.69 49.56 -65.48
CA ALA A 3 25.72 48.10 -65.55
C ALA A 3 24.80 47.47 -64.47
N PRO A 4 24.15 46.32 -64.72
CA PRO A 4 23.34 45.65 -63.71
C PRO A 4 24.23 44.76 -62.81
N VAL A 5 24.11 44.95 -61.49
CA VAL A 5 24.70 44.06 -60.49
C VAL A 5 23.75 42.88 -60.30
N LEU A 6 24.22 41.68 -60.65
CA LEU A 6 23.53 40.41 -60.40
C LEU A 6 23.79 40.01 -58.94
N VAL A 7 22.80 40.16 -58.06
CA VAL A 7 22.87 39.68 -56.67
C VAL A 7 22.52 38.19 -56.66
N LEU A 8 23.52 37.35 -56.48
CA LEU A 8 23.38 35.90 -56.28
C LEU A 8 22.99 35.64 -54.82
N LEU A 9 21.71 35.36 -54.56
CA LEU A 9 21.22 34.92 -53.25
C LEU A 9 21.63 33.46 -53.02
N LEU A 10 22.71 33.25 -52.26
CA LEU A 10 23.05 31.95 -51.70
C LEU A 10 22.06 31.61 -50.58
N SER A 11 21.05 30.79 -50.89
CA SER A 11 20.19 30.18 -49.88
C SER A 11 20.97 29.09 -49.15
N LEU A 12 21.54 29.41 -47.98
CA LEU A 12 22.04 28.42 -47.03
C LEU A 12 20.85 27.59 -46.52
N LEU A 13 20.71 26.34 -46.98
CA LEU A 13 19.89 25.35 -46.31
C LEU A 13 20.56 25.03 -44.96
N VAL A 14 20.09 25.68 -43.89
CA VAL A 14 20.38 25.25 -42.53
C VAL A 14 19.49 24.04 -42.27
N ALA A 15 20.05 22.83 -42.42
CA ALA A 15 19.39 21.63 -41.93
C ALA A 15 19.20 21.77 -40.40
N PRO A 16 18.00 21.51 -39.86
CA PRO A 16 17.82 21.53 -38.42
C PRO A 16 18.73 20.46 -37.80
N PRO A 17 19.39 20.74 -36.67
CA PRO A 17 20.15 19.73 -35.97
C PRO A 17 19.18 18.59 -35.63
N VAL A 18 19.47 17.40 -36.15
CA VAL A 18 18.86 16.17 -35.65
C VAL A 18 19.30 16.11 -34.19
N LEU A 19 18.39 16.46 -33.28
CA LEU A 19 18.52 16.19 -31.86
C LEU A 19 18.72 14.67 -31.76
N ALA A 20 19.98 14.26 -31.64
CA ALA A 20 20.32 12.92 -31.21
C ALA A 20 19.56 12.72 -29.91
N ALA A 21 18.52 11.87 -29.95
CA ALA A 21 17.76 11.50 -28.77
C ALA A 21 18.78 11.17 -27.68
N GLU A 22 18.74 11.92 -26.56
CA GLU A 22 19.55 11.60 -25.41
C GLU A 22 19.34 10.11 -25.14
N ALA A 23 20.42 9.33 -25.28
CA ALA A 23 20.38 7.92 -24.98
C ALA A 23 19.81 7.79 -23.57
N VAL A 24 18.64 7.15 -23.45
CA VAL A 24 17.99 6.91 -22.17
C VAL A 24 19.04 6.24 -21.27
N ALA A 25 19.57 6.98 -20.31
CA ALA A 25 20.73 6.56 -19.54
C ALA A 25 20.45 5.26 -18.77
N VAL A 26 19.18 5.06 -18.40
CA VAL A 26 18.68 3.85 -17.72
C VAL A 26 17.36 3.42 -18.36
N ARG A 27 17.33 2.22 -18.94
CA ARG A 27 16.09 1.60 -19.44
C ARG A 27 15.56 0.60 -18.42
N ARG A 28 14.32 0.80 -17.98
CA ARG A 28 13.67 -0.06 -16.97
C ARG A 28 12.61 -0.93 -17.62
N LEU A 29 12.69 -2.22 -17.37
CA LEU A 29 11.76 -3.22 -17.87
C LEU A 29 11.11 -3.92 -16.69
N ALA A 30 9.84 -4.29 -16.79
CA ALA A 30 9.13 -4.95 -15.69
C ALA A 30 8.32 -6.17 -16.17
N LEU A 31 8.56 -7.30 -15.52
CA LEU A 31 7.73 -8.50 -15.59
C LEU A 31 6.93 -8.59 -14.29
N LEU A 32 5.61 -8.52 -14.40
CA LEU A 32 4.69 -8.54 -13.27
C LEU A 32 3.78 -9.74 -13.40
N VAL A 33 3.75 -10.59 -12.39
CA VAL A 33 3.04 -11.87 -12.41
C VAL A 33 2.13 -11.94 -11.20
N GLY A 34 0.83 -12.14 -11.43
CA GLY A 34 -0.16 -12.34 -10.38
C GLY A 34 -0.95 -13.63 -10.62
N VAL A 35 -0.79 -14.64 -9.76
CA VAL A 35 -1.43 -15.95 -9.93
C VAL A 35 -2.20 -16.33 -8.68
N ASN A 36 -3.53 -16.23 -8.78
CA ASN A 36 -4.44 -16.57 -7.69
C ASN A 36 -4.57 -18.09 -7.48
N ASP A 37 -4.41 -18.89 -8.53
CA ASP A 37 -4.62 -20.34 -8.51
C ASP A 37 -3.28 -21.08 -8.33
N GLY A 38 -3.04 -21.60 -7.13
CA GLY A 38 -1.87 -22.41 -6.80
C GLY A 38 -2.01 -23.88 -7.17
N GLY A 39 -3.16 -24.31 -7.68
CA GLY A 39 -3.49 -25.71 -7.95
C GLY A 39 -4.51 -26.31 -6.97
N PRO A 40 -4.90 -27.58 -7.20
CA PRO A 40 -6.05 -28.20 -6.54
C PRO A 40 -5.90 -28.39 -5.02
N GLU A 41 -4.67 -28.39 -4.50
CA GLU A 41 -4.38 -28.53 -3.07
C GLU A 41 -4.28 -27.19 -2.32
N ARG A 42 -4.63 -26.07 -2.99
CA ARG A 42 -4.53 -24.73 -2.43
C ARG A 42 -5.85 -24.00 -2.56
N VAL A 43 -6.20 -23.23 -1.53
CA VAL A 43 -7.33 -22.30 -1.61
C VAL A 43 -6.91 -21.17 -2.54
N LYS A 44 -7.75 -20.89 -3.54
CA LYS A 44 -7.50 -19.80 -4.50
C LYS A 44 -7.42 -18.45 -3.77
N LEU A 45 -6.35 -17.71 -4.00
CA LEU A 45 -6.18 -16.34 -3.52
C LEU A 45 -7.16 -15.41 -4.21
N ARG A 46 -7.36 -14.23 -3.61
CA ARG A 46 -8.27 -13.21 -4.14
C ARG A 46 -7.54 -12.07 -4.83
N TYR A 47 -6.34 -11.73 -4.35
CA TYR A 47 -5.75 -10.43 -4.64
C TYR A 47 -4.38 -10.44 -5.34
N ALA A 48 -3.83 -11.61 -5.69
CA ALA A 48 -2.51 -11.68 -6.32
C ALA A 48 -2.46 -10.96 -7.69
N ASP A 49 -3.55 -10.99 -8.43
CA ASP A 49 -3.70 -10.26 -9.70
C ASP A 49 -3.88 -8.75 -9.50
N THR A 50 -4.65 -8.32 -8.49
CA THR A 50 -4.80 -6.90 -8.15
C THR A 50 -3.51 -6.31 -7.61
N ASP A 51 -2.75 -7.07 -6.83
CA ASP A 51 -1.44 -6.69 -6.31
C ASP A 51 -0.44 -6.47 -7.45
N ALA A 52 -0.36 -7.39 -8.41
CA ALA A 52 0.47 -7.23 -9.61
C ALA A 52 0.07 -6.01 -10.45
N ARG A 53 -1.24 -5.71 -10.54
CA ARG A 53 -1.75 -4.51 -11.23
C ARG A 53 -1.40 -3.22 -10.49
N ALA A 54 -1.55 -3.18 -9.16
CA ALA A 54 -1.21 -2.02 -8.34
C ALA A 54 0.28 -1.69 -8.43
N PHE A 55 1.15 -2.72 -8.34
CA PHE A 55 2.58 -2.55 -8.51
C PHE A 55 2.95 -2.08 -9.93
N SER A 56 2.33 -2.68 -10.95
CA SER A 56 2.46 -2.30 -12.36
C SER A 56 2.13 -0.83 -12.62
N GLN A 57 1.08 -0.33 -11.95
CA GLN A 57 0.63 1.04 -12.07
C GLN A 57 1.64 2.02 -11.47
N VAL A 58 2.14 1.77 -10.26
CA VAL A 58 3.17 2.63 -9.63
C VAL A 58 4.44 2.71 -10.46
N LEU A 59 4.91 1.59 -11.02
CA LEU A 59 6.10 1.59 -11.87
C LEU A 59 5.91 2.40 -13.16
N SER A 60 4.69 2.44 -13.69
CA SER A 60 4.36 3.23 -14.87
C SER A 60 4.18 4.71 -14.55
N GLU A 61 3.62 5.05 -13.38
CA GLU A 61 3.35 6.43 -12.97
C GLU A 61 4.60 7.13 -12.44
N LEU A 62 5.43 6.42 -11.67
CA LEU A 62 6.54 7.01 -10.89
C LEU A 62 7.87 6.27 -11.10
N GLY A 63 7.83 5.02 -11.55
CA GLY A 63 9.01 4.16 -11.67
C GLY A 63 9.76 4.28 -12.99
N GLY A 64 9.27 5.05 -13.95
CA GLY A 64 9.92 5.25 -15.25
C GLY A 64 9.90 4.02 -16.16
N VAL A 65 9.03 3.04 -15.89
CA VAL A 65 8.81 1.88 -16.79
C VAL A 65 7.83 2.30 -17.88
N LEU A 66 8.27 2.26 -19.14
CA LEU A 66 7.40 2.63 -20.25
C LEU A 66 6.35 1.54 -20.53
N PRO A 67 5.17 1.89 -21.07
CA PRO A 67 4.12 0.92 -21.35
C PRO A 67 4.56 -0.28 -22.20
N GLN A 68 5.44 -0.08 -23.18
CA GLN A 68 5.96 -1.15 -24.04
C GLN A 68 7.01 -2.05 -23.37
N ASP A 69 7.62 -1.59 -22.28
CA ASP A 69 8.66 -2.31 -21.52
C ASP A 69 8.08 -3.15 -20.38
N ARG A 70 6.75 -3.24 -20.33
CA ARG A 70 6.00 -3.87 -19.25
C ARG A 70 5.29 -5.12 -19.75
N VAL A 71 5.49 -6.22 -19.04
CA VAL A 71 4.83 -7.50 -19.28
C VAL A 71 4.04 -7.86 -18.04
N LEU A 72 2.72 -7.70 -18.08
CA LEU A 72 1.81 -8.11 -17.00
C LEU A 72 1.16 -9.44 -17.36
N LEU A 73 1.36 -10.45 -16.52
CA LEU A 73 0.80 -11.79 -16.66
C LEU A 73 -0.11 -12.08 -15.46
N THR A 74 -1.35 -12.45 -15.74
CA THR A 74 -2.31 -12.88 -14.72
C THR A 74 -2.88 -14.24 -15.08
N ASP A 75 -3.12 -15.10 -14.08
CA ASP A 75 -3.70 -16.43 -14.28
C ASP A 75 -2.95 -17.32 -15.30
N VAL A 76 -1.62 -17.22 -15.28
CA VAL A 76 -0.71 -18.02 -16.13
C VAL A 76 -0.16 -19.24 -15.39
N ASP A 77 0.19 -20.27 -16.16
CA ASP A 77 0.94 -21.43 -15.66
C ASP A 77 2.47 -21.20 -15.80
N ARG A 78 3.26 -22.24 -15.52
CA ARG A 78 4.73 -22.20 -15.65
C ARG A 78 5.19 -21.81 -17.05
N ALA A 79 4.56 -22.34 -18.10
CA ALA A 79 4.94 -22.03 -19.48
C ALA A 79 4.67 -20.57 -19.82
N GLY A 80 3.58 -20.00 -19.30
CA GLY A 80 3.28 -18.57 -19.42
C GLY A 80 4.33 -17.69 -18.75
N VAL A 81 4.77 -18.03 -17.54
CA VAL A 81 5.84 -17.29 -16.84
C VAL A 81 7.17 -17.36 -17.61
N LEU A 82 7.56 -18.54 -18.09
CA LEU A 82 8.77 -18.71 -18.91
C LEU A 82 8.70 -17.90 -20.22
N SER A 83 7.53 -17.86 -20.86
CA SER A 83 7.30 -17.00 -22.04
C SER A 83 7.44 -15.51 -21.69
N GLY A 84 7.03 -15.12 -20.48
CA GLY A 84 7.27 -13.78 -19.93
C GLY A 84 8.76 -13.45 -19.83
N PHE A 85 9.57 -14.34 -19.24
CA PHE A 85 11.02 -14.18 -19.18
C PHE A 85 11.67 -14.07 -20.56
N GLU A 86 11.22 -14.87 -21.52
CA GLU A 86 11.71 -14.82 -22.89
C GLU A 86 11.39 -13.47 -23.56
N ARG A 87 10.17 -12.95 -23.37
CA ARG A 87 9.82 -11.59 -23.83
C ARG A 87 10.67 -10.52 -23.17
N MET A 88 10.97 -10.66 -21.87
CA MET A 88 11.86 -9.74 -21.16
C MET A 88 13.29 -9.78 -21.68
N ARG A 89 13.79 -10.97 -22.04
CA ARG A 89 15.11 -11.13 -22.68
C ARG A 89 15.17 -10.34 -23.98
N GLN A 90 14.16 -10.47 -24.83
CA GLN A 90 14.06 -9.75 -26.10
C GLN A 90 14.01 -8.22 -25.89
N LEU A 91 13.22 -7.76 -24.91
CA LEU A 91 13.15 -6.33 -24.56
C LEU A 91 14.50 -5.80 -24.05
N ALA A 92 15.20 -6.57 -23.22
CA ALA A 92 16.51 -6.20 -22.69
C ALA A 92 17.59 -6.15 -23.78
N GLU A 93 17.58 -7.08 -24.72
CA GLU A 93 18.45 -7.05 -25.90
C GLU A 93 18.15 -5.83 -26.78
N GLY A 94 16.88 -5.61 -27.09
CA GLY A 94 16.43 -4.45 -27.87
C GLY A 94 16.81 -3.12 -27.22
N ALA A 95 16.70 -3.01 -25.90
CA ALA A 95 17.13 -1.84 -25.14
C ALA A 95 18.64 -1.57 -25.31
N ARG A 96 19.49 -2.59 -25.22
CA ARG A 96 20.94 -2.45 -25.45
C ARG A 96 21.26 -2.07 -26.88
N THR A 97 20.65 -2.73 -27.86
CA THR A 97 20.83 -2.40 -29.28
C THR A 97 20.38 -0.98 -29.61
N SER A 98 19.37 -0.48 -28.89
CA SER A 98 18.88 0.91 -29.01
C SER A 98 19.72 1.93 -28.23
N GLY A 99 20.86 1.52 -27.67
CA GLY A 99 21.83 2.42 -27.03
C GLY A 99 21.61 2.69 -25.53
N ALA A 100 20.77 1.91 -24.84
CA ALA A 100 20.62 2.04 -23.38
C ALA A 100 21.96 1.75 -22.67
N ARG A 101 22.45 2.71 -21.88
CA ARG A 101 23.72 2.57 -21.14
C ARG A 101 23.61 1.62 -19.96
N ARG A 102 22.42 1.53 -19.37
CA ARG A 102 22.09 0.64 -18.25
C ARG A 102 20.70 0.07 -18.46
N VAL A 103 20.56 -1.25 -18.29
CA VAL A 103 19.26 -1.94 -18.34
C VAL A 103 18.94 -2.50 -16.96
N GLU A 104 17.77 -2.17 -16.44
CA GLU A 104 17.25 -2.70 -15.18
C GLU A 104 16.04 -3.57 -15.50
N VAL A 105 16.00 -4.78 -14.95
CA VAL A 105 14.81 -5.64 -15.02
C VAL A 105 14.25 -5.84 -13.62
N LEU A 106 12.97 -5.53 -13.45
CA LEU A 106 12.21 -5.85 -12.28
C LEU A 106 11.29 -7.05 -12.57
N LEU A 107 11.35 -8.05 -11.71
CA LEU A 107 10.35 -9.08 -11.55
C LEU A 107 9.51 -8.77 -10.32
N TYR A 108 8.21 -8.80 -10.46
CA TYR A 108 7.26 -8.84 -9.36
C TYR A 108 6.42 -10.10 -9.50
N TYR A 109 6.29 -10.88 -8.43
CA TYR A 109 5.42 -12.05 -8.35
C TYR A 109 4.53 -11.92 -7.12
N SER A 110 3.23 -12.13 -7.28
CA SER A 110 2.31 -12.41 -6.18
C SER A 110 1.55 -13.70 -6.47
N GLY A 111 1.42 -14.56 -5.48
CA GLY A 111 0.74 -15.84 -5.63
C GLY A 111 1.17 -16.87 -4.59
N HIS A 112 0.90 -18.15 -4.88
CA HIS A 112 1.34 -19.24 -4.01
C HIS A 112 2.80 -19.62 -4.27
N SER A 113 3.49 -20.02 -3.20
CA SER A 113 4.76 -20.74 -3.26
C SER A 113 4.88 -21.69 -2.07
N ASP A 114 5.88 -22.56 -2.16
CA ASP A 114 6.34 -23.43 -1.08
C ASP A 114 7.86 -23.30 -0.93
N ASP A 115 8.46 -24.22 -0.15
CA ASP A 115 9.90 -24.25 0.11
C ASP A 115 10.74 -24.53 -1.15
N GLU A 116 10.14 -25.07 -2.21
CA GLU A 116 10.82 -25.49 -3.42
C GLU A 116 10.65 -24.48 -4.58
N GLY A 117 9.50 -23.82 -4.68
CA GLY A 117 9.28 -22.85 -5.73
C GLY A 117 7.89 -22.20 -5.80
N LEU A 118 7.63 -21.56 -6.94
CA LEU A 118 6.37 -20.90 -7.24
C LEU A 118 5.33 -21.92 -7.69
N LEU A 119 4.09 -21.81 -7.18
CA LEU A 119 2.98 -22.68 -7.53
C LEU A 119 2.05 -21.98 -8.53
N LEU A 120 2.01 -22.50 -9.75
CA LEU A 120 1.40 -21.88 -10.92
C LEU A 120 0.37 -22.84 -11.51
N LYS A 121 -0.89 -22.76 -11.05
CA LYS A 121 -2.01 -23.61 -11.52
C LYS A 121 -1.73 -25.11 -11.40
N GLY A 122 -1.16 -25.52 -10.26
CA GLY A 122 -0.79 -26.91 -9.97
C GLY A 122 0.54 -27.36 -10.59
N GLN A 123 1.26 -26.47 -11.29
CA GLN A 123 2.63 -26.71 -11.75
C GLN A 123 3.62 -25.98 -10.83
N ARG A 124 4.83 -26.51 -10.68
CA ARG A 124 5.90 -25.87 -9.87
C ARG A 124 6.99 -25.29 -10.77
N MET A 125 7.38 -24.04 -10.50
CA MET A 125 8.61 -23.43 -11.02
C MET A 125 9.61 -23.30 -9.87
N ASP A 126 10.63 -24.14 -9.87
CA ASP A 126 11.60 -24.20 -8.78
C ASP A 126 12.41 -22.91 -8.63
N TYR A 127 12.82 -22.56 -7.42
CA TYR A 127 13.65 -21.39 -7.15
C TYR A 127 14.97 -21.37 -7.93
N GLY A 128 15.54 -22.55 -8.20
CA GLY A 128 16.72 -22.68 -9.06
C GLY A 128 16.44 -22.40 -10.55
N GLU A 129 15.24 -22.71 -11.03
CA GLU A 129 14.79 -22.31 -12.37
C GLU A 129 14.53 -20.80 -12.42
N LEU A 130 13.83 -20.24 -11.45
CA LEU A 130 13.56 -18.81 -11.34
C LEU A 130 14.85 -17.98 -11.31
N ARG A 131 15.83 -18.42 -10.50
CA ARG A 131 17.14 -17.77 -10.40
C ARG A 131 17.90 -17.80 -11.73
N ARG A 132 17.91 -18.94 -12.43
CA ARG A 132 18.53 -19.07 -13.76
C ARG A 132 17.84 -18.19 -14.80
N ALA A 133 16.51 -18.15 -14.80
CA ALA A 133 15.73 -17.29 -15.69
C ALA A 133 16.06 -15.81 -15.47
N LEU A 134 16.09 -15.35 -14.22
CA LEU A 134 16.50 -13.99 -13.86
C LEU A 134 17.95 -13.69 -14.28
N GLN A 135 18.90 -14.56 -13.92
CA GLN A 135 20.31 -14.38 -14.24
C GLN A 135 20.58 -14.34 -15.75
N GLY A 136 19.82 -15.10 -16.53
CA GLY A 136 19.91 -15.15 -17.99
C GLY A 136 19.43 -13.89 -18.72
N LEU A 137 18.73 -12.97 -18.05
CA LEU A 137 18.31 -11.70 -18.67
C LEU A 137 19.53 -10.78 -18.89
N PRO A 138 19.69 -10.13 -20.04
CA PRO A 138 20.83 -9.24 -20.32
C PRO A 138 20.67 -7.86 -19.67
N ALA A 139 20.58 -7.82 -18.34
CA ALA A 139 20.41 -6.61 -17.53
C ALA A 139 21.65 -6.31 -16.66
N ASP A 140 21.83 -5.04 -16.31
CA ASP A 140 22.85 -4.58 -15.36
C ASP A 140 22.37 -4.77 -13.91
N VAL A 141 21.08 -4.51 -13.66
CA VAL A 141 20.42 -4.75 -12.36
C VAL A 141 19.21 -5.63 -12.55
N ARG A 142 19.06 -6.62 -11.66
CA ARG A 142 17.89 -7.52 -11.59
C ARG A 142 17.25 -7.40 -10.21
N ILE A 143 16.02 -6.96 -10.17
CA ILE A 143 15.25 -6.83 -8.94
C ILE A 143 14.17 -7.91 -8.98
N ALA A 144 14.01 -8.69 -7.91
CA ALA A 144 12.90 -9.62 -7.77
C ALA A 144 12.15 -9.30 -6.48
N VAL A 145 10.84 -9.09 -6.58
CA VAL A 145 9.94 -8.91 -5.44
C VAL A 145 8.98 -10.09 -5.46
N LEU A 146 9.05 -10.95 -4.45
CA LEU A 146 8.21 -12.14 -4.32
C LEU A 146 7.26 -11.97 -3.13
N ASP A 147 5.97 -11.82 -3.44
CA ASP A 147 4.88 -11.71 -2.49
C ASP A 147 4.15 -13.05 -2.36
N SER A 148 4.78 -13.98 -1.64
CA SER A 148 4.31 -15.35 -1.50
C SER A 148 4.91 -16.04 -0.27
N CYS A 149 4.17 -16.98 0.33
CA CYS A 149 4.60 -17.73 1.52
C CYS A 149 5.89 -18.53 1.27
N ALA A 150 6.77 -18.67 2.27
CA ALA A 150 8.03 -19.42 2.17
C ALA A 150 9.04 -18.91 1.11
N SER A 151 8.78 -17.77 0.46
CA SER A 151 9.72 -17.14 -0.48
C SER A 151 11.03 -16.70 0.17
N GLY A 152 11.09 -16.60 1.51
CA GLY A 152 12.34 -16.41 2.24
C GLY A 152 13.43 -17.46 1.93
N ALA A 153 13.06 -18.67 1.49
CA ALA A 153 14.00 -19.67 1.00
C ALA A 153 14.75 -19.21 -0.28
N PHE A 154 14.10 -18.42 -1.14
CA PHE A 154 14.71 -17.82 -2.32
C PHE A 154 15.78 -16.77 -1.98
N ALA A 155 15.56 -15.99 -0.90
CA ALA A 155 16.51 -14.99 -0.41
C ALA A 155 17.71 -15.61 0.35
N ARG A 156 17.56 -16.80 0.96
CA ARG A 156 18.66 -17.44 1.70
C ARG A 156 19.70 -18.04 0.74
N ARG A 157 20.91 -17.46 0.69
CA ARG A 157 22.09 -18.14 0.15
C ARG A 157 22.76 -19.00 1.19
N LYS A 158 23.08 -20.25 0.84
CA LYS A 158 23.94 -21.11 1.64
C LYS A 158 25.37 -20.54 1.60
N GLY A 159 25.78 -19.77 2.62
CA GLY A 159 27.19 -19.39 2.87
C GLY A 159 27.64 -17.98 2.46
N GLY A 160 26.74 -16.99 2.31
CA GLY A 160 27.13 -15.59 2.02
C GLY A 160 27.33 -14.73 3.27
N VAL A 161 28.34 -13.85 3.27
CA VAL A 161 28.58 -12.81 4.31
C VAL A 161 28.33 -11.45 3.68
N ALA A 162 27.46 -10.62 4.28
CA ALA A 162 27.22 -9.25 3.83
C ALA A 162 28.52 -8.45 3.87
N ARG A 163 28.89 -7.78 2.76
CA ARG A 163 30.07 -6.92 2.68
C ARG A 163 29.65 -5.48 2.34
N PRO A 164 30.14 -4.47 3.08
CA PRO A 164 29.92 -3.07 2.72
C PRO A 164 30.55 -2.77 1.34
N ALA A 165 29.85 -1.99 0.52
CA ALA A 165 30.36 -1.52 -0.76
C ALA A 165 31.50 -0.50 -0.55
N PHE A 166 32.67 -0.76 -1.13
CA PHE A 166 33.79 0.19 -1.16
C PHE A 166 33.65 1.15 -2.35
N LEU A 167 34.03 2.41 -2.12
CA LEU A 167 33.98 3.54 -3.05
C LEU A 167 34.93 3.36 -4.25
N VAL A 168 34.41 3.42 -5.47
CA VAL A 168 35.16 3.85 -6.68
C VAL A 168 34.23 4.64 -7.60
N ASP A 169 34.68 5.86 -7.89
CA ASP A 169 34.38 6.86 -8.93
C ASP A 169 32.97 7.07 -9.55
N SER A 170 32.83 8.29 -10.04
CA SER A 170 31.62 9.07 -10.30
C SER A 170 30.78 8.61 -11.51
N GLY A 171 29.49 8.41 -11.22
CA GLY A 171 28.43 7.95 -12.12
C GLY A 171 27.73 6.76 -11.47
N ILE A 172 26.43 6.87 -11.12
CA ILE A 172 25.68 5.80 -10.43
C ILE A 172 25.64 4.54 -11.32
N GLN A 173 26.64 3.68 -11.19
CA GLN A 173 26.77 2.41 -11.89
C GLN A 173 26.49 1.26 -10.92
N VAL A 174 25.22 1.12 -10.55
CA VAL A 174 24.77 -0.02 -9.74
C VAL A 174 24.60 -1.23 -10.65
N LYS A 175 25.24 -2.35 -10.31
CA LYS A 175 25.12 -3.67 -10.96
C LYS A 175 24.84 -4.75 -9.93
N GLY A 176 24.17 -5.82 -10.33
CA GLY A 176 23.94 -6.99 -9.48
C GLY A 176 22.47 -7.36 -9.36
N HIS A 177 22.08 -7.86 -8.19
CA HIS A 177 20.71 -8.26 -7.92
C HIS A 177 20.21 -7.87 -6.54
N ALA A 178 18.90 -7.66 -6.46
CA ALA A 178 18.18 -7.46 -5.22
C ALA A 178 16.93 -8.34 -5.21
N ILE A 179 16.72 -9.06 -4.11
CA ILE A 179 15.58 -9.94 -3.91
C ILE A 179 14.87 -9.46 -2.65
N LEU A 180 13.57 -9.17 -2.75
CA LEU A 180 12.69 -8.85 -1.63
C LEU A 180 11.62 -9.94 -1.52
N THR A 181 11.31 -10.36 -0.31
CA THR A 181 10.27 -11.37 -0.04
C THR A 181 9.30 -10.84 0.99
N SER A 182 8.00 -11.10 0.81
CA SER A 182 6.94 -10.63 1.70
C SER A 182 6.95 -11.28 3.08
N SER A 183 7.52 -12.48 3.23
CA SER A 183 7.64 -13.17 4.50
C SER A 183 8.96 -13.95 4.62
N SER A 184 9.27 -14.37 5.84
CA SER A 184 10.34 -15.33 6.12
C SER A 184 9.96 -16.74 5.64
N ALA A 185 10.95 -17.64 5.57
CA ALA A 185 10.73 -19.02 5.08
C ALA A 185 9.66 -19.77 5.89
N ASP A 186 9.60 -19.52 7.20
CA ASP A 186 8.72 -20.22 8.13
C ASP A 186 7.41 -19.46 8.44
N GLU A 187 7.12 -18.39 7.68
CA GLU A 187 5.98 -17.50 7.91
C GLU A 187 5.07 -17.39 6.69
N ALA A 188 3.76 -17.29 6.95
CA ALA A 188 2.76 -17.09 5.92
C ALA A 188 2.72 -15.63 5.45
N SER A 189 2.58 -15.44 4.14
CA SER A 189 2.16 -14.17 3.55
C SER A 189 0.64 -14.06 3.60
N GLN A 190 0.12 -12.90 3.99
CA GLN A 190 -1.31 -12.69 4.26
C GLN A 190 -1.96 -11.70 3.30
N GLU A 191 -3.23 -11.95 2.94
CA GLU A 191 -4.11 -11.04 2.19
C GLU A 191 -5.26 -10.50 3.05
N SER A 192 -5.77 -9.30 2.71
CA SER A 192 -6.81 -8.63 3.48
C SER A 192 -7.92 -8.06 2.60
N ASP A 193 -9.16 -8.49 2.82
CA ASP A 193 -10.35 -7.91 2.17
C ASP A 193 -10.50 -6.39 2.45
N ARG A 194 -10.02 -5.91 3.61
CA ARG A 194 -10.06 -4.48 3.96
C ARG A 194 -9.11 -3.65 3.09
N LEU A 195 -7.94 -4.21 2.79
CA LEU A 195 -6.92 -3.57 1.95
C LEU A 195 -7.22 -3.79 0.46
N GLY A 196 -7.84 -4.92 0.10
CA GLY A 196 -8.00 -5.36 -1.28
C GLY A 196 -6.70 -5.87 -1.89
N GLY A 197 -5.82 -6.43 -1.07
CA GLY A 197 -4.43 -6.77 -1.42
C GLY A 197 -3.71 -7.51 -0.30
N SER A 198 -2.47 -7.94 -0.58
CA SER A 198 -1.55 -8.38 0.47
C SER A 198 -1.05 -7.22 1.32
N PHE A 199 -0.70 -7.50 2.59
CA PHE A 199 -0.14 -6.47 3.47
C PHE A 199 1.18 -5.91 2.92
N PHE A 200 2.08 -6.80 2.49
CA PHE A 200 3.39 -6.40 1.99
C PHE A 200 3.30 -5.56 0.72
N THR A 201 2.55 -6.01 -0.28
CA THR A 201 2.42 -5.26 -1.54
C THR A 201 1.72 -3.93 -1.34
N HIS A 202 0.66 -3.89 -0.52
CA HIS A 202 -0.04 -2.63 -0.21
C HIS A 202 0.90 -1.57 0.39
N HIS A 203 1.71 -1.96 1.38
CA HIS A 203 2.63 -1.03 2.01
C HIS A 203 3.85 -0.71 1.14
N LEU A 204 4.33 -1.66 0.33
CA LEU A 204 5.38 -1.39 -0.66
C LEU A 204 4.90 -0.39 -1.71
N VAL A 205 3.68 -0.54 -2.22
CA VAL A 205 3.04 0.41 -3.14
C VAL A 205 2.89 1.79 -2.49
N SER A 206 2.41 1.85 -1.25
CA SER A 206 2.30 3.12 -0.50
C SER A 206 3.67 3.79 -0.34
N GLY A 207 4.70 3.01 -0.02
CA GLY A 207 6.09 3.48 0.11
C GLY A 207 6.62 4.06 -1.21
N LEU A 208 6.48 3.33 -2.32
CA LEU A 208 6.88 3.76 -3.66
C LEU A 208 6.11 4.99 -4.16
N ARG A 209 4.91 5.24 -3.65
CA ARG A 209 4.14 6.47 -3.90
C ARG A 209 4.63 7.68 -3.11
N GLY A 210 5.64 7.52 -2.24
CA GLY A 210 6.28 8.62 -1.50
C GLY A 210 6.15 8.51 0.01
N ALA A 211 5.35 7.58 0.54
CA ALA A 211 5.24 7.39 1.99
C ALA A 211 6.57 6.93 2.63
N ALA A 212 7.49 6.40 1.82
CA ALA A 212 8.81 5.96 2.23
C ALA A 212 9.92 7.01 1.99
N ASP A 213 9.63 8.20 1.44
CA ASP A 213 10.63 9.26 1.21
C ASP A 213 11.04 9.92 2.54
N VAL A 214 11.88 9.23 3.30
CA VAL A 214 12.37 9.66 4.62
C VAL A 214 13.47 10.72 4.46
N THR A 215 14.19 10.72 3.33
CA THR A 215 15.24 11.70 3.03
C THR A 215 14.68 13.03 2.48
N HIS A 216 13.43 13.04 2.03
CA HIS A 216 12.70 14.19 1.47
C HIS A 216 13.38 14.78 0.23
N ASP A 217 14.03 13.93 -0.57
CA ASP A 217 14.69 14.36 -1.80
C ASP A 217 13.79 14.18 -3.05
N GLY A 218 12.55 13.73 -2.83
CA GLY A 218 11.56 13.47 -3.87
C GLY A 218 11.80 12.17 -4.62
N ARG A 219 12.69 11.29 -4.13
CA ARG A 219 12.95 9.97 -4.68
C ARG A 219 12.74 8.92 -3.59
N VAL A 220 12.30 7.74 -3.99
CA VAL A 220 12.19 6.59 -3.08
C VAL A 220 13.15 5.53 -3.57
N THR A 221 14.12 5.19 -2.72
CA THR A 221 15.08 4.11 -2.96
C THR A 221 14.50 2.74 -2.65
N LEU A 222 15.14 1.67 -3.17
CA LEU A 222 14.76 0.30 -2.85
C LEU A 222 14.81 0.03 -1.34
N THR A 223 15.84 0.57 -0.67
CA THR A 223 16.04 0.43 0.77
C THR A 223 14.94 1.11 1.56
N GLU A 224 14.60 2.36 1.22
CA GLU A 224 13.49 3.11 1.85
C GLU A 224 12.16 2.40 1.66
N ALA A 225 11.84 2.00 0.41
CA ALA A 225 10.60 1.30 0.09
C ALA A 225 10.47 -0.02 0.88
N TYR A 226 11.56 -0.80 0.96
CA TYR A 226 11.59 -2.03 1.73
C TYR A 226 11.43 -1.78 3.23
N GLN A 227 12.16 -0.83 3.82
CA GLN A 227 12.08 -0.52 5.25
C GLN A 227 10.67 -0.08 5.65
N PHE A 228 10.05 0.79 4.85
CA PHE A 228 8.67 1.20 5.04
C PHE A 228 7.71 0.01 4.98
N ALA A 229 7.81 -0.81 3.92
CA ALA A 229 6.96 -1.98 3.75
C ALA A 229 7.14 -2.99 4.89
N PHE A 230 8.36 -3.21 5.35
CA PHE A 230 8.68 -4.08 6.48
C PHE A 230 8.00 -3.63 7.76
N HIS A 231 8.19 -2.37 8.16
CA HIS A 231 7.65 -1.84 9.41
C HIS A 231 6.12 -1.84 9.42
N GLU A 232 5.49 -1.40 8.34
CA GLU A 232 4.02 -1.39 8.25
C GLU A 232 3.45 -2.81 8.17
N THR A 233 4.05 -3.71 7.39
CA THR A 233 3.61 -5.11 7.31
C THR A 233 3.64 -5.77 8.68
N LEU A 234 4.74 -5.64 9.41
CA LEU A 234 4.88 -6.19 10.76
C LEU A 234 3.82 -5.60 11.70
N ALA A 235 3.76 -4.27 11.80
CA ALA A 235 2.82 -3.58 12.69
C ALA A 235 1.34 -3.93 12.42
N ARG A 236 0.99 -4.21 11.16
CA ARG A 236 -0.38 -4.55 10.75
C ARG A 236 -0.71 -6.03 10.87
N THR A 237 0.30 -6.91 10.89
CA THR A 237 0.11 -8.36 10.95
C THR A 237 0.29 -8.93 12.35
N GLU A 238 1.04 -8.29 13.25
CA GLU A 238 1.29 -8.73 14.65
C GLU A 238 0.04 -9.15 15.43
N ARG A 239 -1.13 -8.55 15.12
CA ARG A 239 -2.41 -8.83 15.80
C ARG A 239 -3.43 -9.58 14.93
N THR A 240 -3.01 -10.03 13.74
CA THR A 240 -3.86 -10.82 12.86
C THR A 240 -3.90 -12.28 13.30
N GLN A 241 -4.90 -13.02 12.84
CA GLN A 241 -4.98 -14.46 13.10
C GLN A 241 -3.84 -15.25 12.44
N GLY A 242 -3.25 -14.73 11.35
CA GLY A 242 -2.09 -15.33 10.69
C GLY A 242 -0.76 -15.08 11.42
N GLY A 243 -0.75 -14.27 12.48
CA GLY A 243 0.44 -13.91 13.24
C GLY A 243 1.27 -12.81 12.57
N ALA A 244 2.41 -12.49 13.17
CA ALA A 244 3.35 -11.53 12.63
C ALA A 244 3.95 -12.03 11.30
N GLN A 245 4.16 -11.10 10.36
CA GLN A 245 4.80 -11.35 9.08
C GLN A 245 6.05 -10.46 8.96
N HIS A 246 7.20 -11.08 8.73
CA HIS A 246 8.50 -10.41 8.60
C HIS A 246 9.02 -10.53 7.16
N PRO A 247 8.88 -9.48 6.33
CA PRO A 247 9.51 -9.43 5.02
C PRO A 247 11.03 -9.58 5.10
N ASN A 248 11.66 -10.21 4.11
CA ASN A 248 13.10 -10.44 4.08
C ASN A 248 13.73 -9.91 2.78
N TYR A 249 15.06 -9.79 2.75
CA TYR A 249 15.78 -9.36 1.54
C TYR A 249 17.15 -10.04 1.40
N ASP A 250 17.61 -10.15 0.15
CA ASP A 250 18.99 -10.44 -0.22
C ASP A 250 19.42 -9.42 -1.29
N ILE A 251 20.32 -8.52 -0.93
CA ILE A 251 20.79 -7.44 -1.81
C ILE A 251 22.29 -7.60 -2.01
N GLU A 252 22.68 -7.86 -3.26
CA GLU A 252 24.05 -7.81 -3.73
C GLU A 252 24.13 -6.87 -4.92
N LEU A 253 24.27 -5.59 -4.56
CA LEU A 253 24.48 -4.51 -5.50
C LEU A 253 25.90 -3.97 -5.31
N ALA A 254 26.64 -3.89 -6.41
CA ALA A 254 27.95 -3.25 -6.47
C ALA A 254 27.83 -1.94 -7.26
N GLY A 255 28.45 -0.88 -6.77
CA GLY A 255 28.40 0.45 -7.39
C GLY A 255 28.27 1.56 -6.35
N THR A 256 28.16 2.79 -6.84
CA THR A 256 27.96 3.99 -6.02
C THR A 256 26.52 4.48 -6.12
N GLY A 257 25.93 4.83 -4.97
CA GLY A 257 24.56 5.36 -4.86
C GLY A 257 23.48 4.28 -4.67
N ASP A 258 22.32 4.72 -4.19
CA ASP A 258 21.17 3.85 -3.96
C ASP A 258 20.37 3.60 -5.24
N LEU A 259 19.71 2.44 -5.30
CA LEU A 259 18.82 2.09 -6.39
C LEU A 259 17.48 2.82 -6.21
N VAL A 260 17.32 3.96 -6.89
CA VAL A 260 16.06 4.71 -6.91
C VAL A 260 14.97 3.90 -7.62
N MET A 261 13.86 3.63 -6.96
CA MET A 261 12.72 2.89 -7.51
C MET A 261 11.70 3.82 -8.15
N THR A 262 11.38 4.94 -7.49
CA THR A 262 10.44 5.95 -7.99
C THR A 262 10.96 7.37 -7.81
N ASP A 263 10.53 8.26 -8.70
CA ASP A 263 10.85 9.70 -8.65
C ASP A 263 9.55 10.50 -8.61
N LEU A 264 9.24 11.07 -7.45
CA LEU A 264 8.04 11.87 -7.23
C LEU A 264 8.06 13.17 -8.02
N ARG A 265 9.25 13.66 -8.41
CA ARG A 265 9.40 14.90 -9.18
C ARG A 265 8.96 14.72 -10.63
N ALA A 266 8.91 13.49 -11.11
CA ALA A 266 8.38 13.11 -12.42
C ALA A 266 6.86 12.87 -12.41
N THR A 267 6.20 12.98 -11.26
CA THR A 267 4.77 12.69 -11.15
C THR A 267 3.92 13.67 -11.95
N THR A 268 2.82 13.16 -12.52
CA THR A 268 1.84 14.00 -13.19
C THR A 268 0.94 14.73 -12.21
N ALA A 269 0.71 14.25 -10.98
CA ALA A 269 0.02 15.00 -9.94
C ALA A 269 0.49 14.63 -8.52
N GLY A 270 0.56 15.62 -7.63
CA GLY A 270 1.06 15.43 -6.27
C GLY A 270 0.01 15.75 -5.22
N LEU A 271 -0.06 14.94 -4.16
CA LEU A 271 -0.75 15.28 -2.92
C LEU A 271 0.30 15.66 -1.88
N LEU A 272 0.28 16.92 -1.42
CA LEU A 272 1.21 17.44 -0.42
C LEU A 272 0.53 17.41 0.96
N LEU A 273 0.85 16.41 1.77
CA LEU A 273 0.47 16.36 3.17
C LEU A 273 1.24 17.45 3.92
N THR A 274 0.56 18.50 4.35
CA THR A 274 1.21 19.69 4.94
C THR A 274 1.88 19.36 6.29
N GLU A 275 2.81 20.22 6.72
CA GLU A 275 3.52 20.09 8.00
C GLU A 275 2.61 19.86 9.22
N PRO A 276 1.54 20.65 9.45
CA PRO A 276 0.69 20.46 10.63
C PRO A 276 -0.25 19.26 10.53
N LEU A 277 -0.35 18.61 9.36
CA LEU A 277 -1.16 17.40 9.22
C LEU A 277 -0.49 16.24 9.96
N GLU A 278 -1.28 15.50 10.73
CA GLU A 278 -0.83 14.30 11.45
C GLU A 278 -1.97 13.27 11.55
N GLY A 279 -1.60 12.04 11.91
CA GLY A 279 -2.51 10.91 12.03
C GLY A 279 -2.30 9.88 10.94
N ARG A 280 -3.09 8.80 10.99
CA ARG A 280 -3.06 7.76 9.97
C ARG A 280 -4.01 8.13 8.84
N LEU A 281 -3.49 8.26 7.64
CA LEU A 281 -4.25 8.63 6.45
C LEU A 281 -4.49 7.42 5.55
N TYR A 282 -5.72 7.35 5.04
CA TYR A 282 -6.20 6.37 4.08
C TYR A 282 -6.71 7.13 2.85
N VAL A 283 -5.96 7.08 1.74
CA VAL A 283 -6.32 7.77 0.50
C VAL A 283 -6.95 6.76 -0.46
N ARG A 284 -8.20 7.02 -0.87
CA ARG A 284 -8.95 6.21 -1.82
C ARG A 284 -9.22 6.98 -3.09
N ASP A 285 -9.15 6.28 -4.23
CA ASP A 285 -9.52 6.83 -5.53
C ASP A 285 -11.06 6.97 -5.70
N ALA A 286 -11.48 7.42 -6.88
CA ALA A 286 -12.89 7.64 -7.20
C ALA A 286 -13.76 6.38 -7.14
N VAL A 287 -13.18 5.18 -7.35
CA VAL A 287 -13.89 3.90 -7.28
C VAL A 287 -13.80 3.26 -5.88
N GLY A 288 -13.10 3.90 -4.95
CA GLY A 288 -12.98 3.47 -3.56
C GLY A 288 -11.78 2.57 -3.27
N THR A 289 -10.90 2.33 -4.23
CA THR A 289 -9.67 1.55 -4.04
C THR A 289 -8.73 2.29 -3.11
N LEU A 290 -8.20 1.62 -2.08
CA LEU A 290 -7.19 2.20 -1.20
C LEU A 290 -5.84 2.23 -1.94
N VAL A 291 -5.35 3.43 -2.26
CA VAL A 291 -4.12 3.61 -3.06
C VAL A 291 -2.91 3.96 -2.23
N VAL A 292 -3.11 4.59 -1.06
CA VAL A 292 -2.04 4.92 -0.11
C VAL A 292 -2.58 4.80 1.31
N GLU A 293 -1.78 4.16 2.18
CA GLU A 293 -1.89 4.26 3.63
C GLU A 293 -0.57 4.79 4.20
N VAL A 294 -0.64 5.84 5.04
CA VAL A 294 0.56 6.45 5.63
C VAL A 294 0.30 6.95 7.05
N GLN A 295 1.23 6.69 7.95
CA GLN A 295 1.30 7.35 9.23
C GLN A 295 2.01 8.70 9.08
N LYS A 296 1.25 9.79 9.10
CA LYS A 296 1.81 11.14 9.03
C LYS A 296 2.08 11.67 10.43
N VAL A 297 3.30 12.15 10.65
CA VAL A 297 3.71 12.85 11.88
C VAL A 297 3.75 14.36 11.61
N SER A 298 3.32 15.16 12.58
CA SER A 298 3.37 16.63 12.48
C SER A 298 4.82 17.15 12.36
N GLY A 299 4.97 18.35 11.80
CA GLY A 299 6.24 19.09 11.73
C GLY A 299 7.08 18.84 10.48
N ARG A 300 6.59 18.03 9.52
CA ARG A 300 7.24 17.81 8.22
C ARG A 300 6.20 17.63 7.13
N SER A 301 6.44 18.10 5.91
CA SER A 301 5.56 17.79 4.78
C SER A 301 5.89 16.42 4.18
N THR A 302 4.89 15.72 3.65
CA THR A 302 5.07 14.46 2.90
C THR A 302 4.42 14.60 1.53
N GLU A 303 5.17 14.34 0.46
CA GLU A 303 4.65 14.34 -0.91
C GLU A 303 4.25 12.93 -1.32
N LEU A 304 3.06 12.79 -1.90
CA LEU A 304 2.57 11.52 -2.46
C LEU A 304 2.31 11.69 -3.95
N GLY A 305 2.94 10.84 -4.77
CA GLY A 305 2.75 10.76 -6.21
C GLY A 305 1.50 9.94 -6.55
N LEU A 306 0.52 10.58 -7.21
CA LEU A 306 -0.77 9.99 -7.53
C LEU A 306 -1.18 10.42 -8.96
N ALA A 307 -2.07 9.65 -9.58
CA ALA A 307 -2.64 10.06 -10.86
C ALA A 307 -3.58 11.28 -10.69
N PRO A 308 -3.76 12.12 -11.72
CA PRO A 308 -4.84 13.09 -11.74
C PRO A 308 -6.20 12.40 -11.58
N GLY A 309 -7.08 12.95 -10.77
CA GLY A 309 -8.36 12.32 -10.48
C GLY A 309 -9.03 12.79 -9.20
N ALA A 310 -10.22 12.27 -8.93
CA ALA A 310 -10.95 12.51 -7.69
C ALA A 310 -10.55 11.50 -6.61
N TYR A 311 -10.38 11.98 -5.39
CA TYR A 311 -9.93 11.20 -4.24
C TYR A 311 -10.73 11.54 -2.99
N ARG A 312 -10.73 10.59 -2.05
CA ARG A 312 -11.17 10.78 -0.67
C ARG A 312 -10.04 10.41 0.28
N ALA A 313 -9.80 11.21 1.31
CA ALA A 313 -8.91 10.85 2.40
C ALA A 313 -9.70 10.70 3.69
N ARG A 314 -9.49 9.58 4.38
CA ARG A 314 -9.89 9.38 5.77
C ARG A 314 -8.66 9.51 6.66
N ARG A 315 -8.80 10.23 7.76
CA ARG A 315 -7.76 10.46 8.76
C ARG A 315 -8.22 9.98 10.12
N GLU A 316 -7.41 9.14 10.74
CA GLU A 316 -7.58 8.66 12.11
C GLU A 316 -6.56 9.35 13.02
N LEU A 317 -7.03 10.06 14.05
CA LEU A 317 -6.19 10.81 14.99
C LEU A 317 -6.88 10.88 16.36
N GLY A 318 -6.19 10.50 17.43
CA GLY A 318 -6.71 10.60 18.80
C GLY A 318 -8.02 9.82 19.04
N GLY A 319 -8.26 8.73 18.30
CA GLY A 319 -9.51 7.96 18.34
C GLY A 319 -10.67 8.57 17.53
N GLY A 320 -10.50 9.78 17.01
CA GLY A 320 -11.44 10.42 16.08
C GLY A 320 -11.19 10.01 14.64
N VAL A 321 -12.26 10.05 13.83
CA VAL A 321 -12.21 9.84 12.39
C VAL A 321 -12.70 11.11 11.70
N SER A 322 -11.98 11.52 10.67
CA SER A 322 -12.35 12.67 9.84
C SER A 322 -12.10 12.36 8.37
N GLU A 323 -12.88 12.96 7.48
CA GLU A 323 -12.82 12.68 6.05
C GLU A 323 -12.82 13.98 5.24
N THR A 324 -12.31 13.88 4.02
CA THR A 324 -12.32 14.95 3.04
C THR A 324 -12.27 14.38 1.62
N ALA A 325 -12.71 15.17 0.66
CA ALA A 325 -12.66 14.85 -0.77
C ALA A 325 -11.92 15.96 -1.51
N PHE A 326 -11.07 15.59 -2.46
CA PHE A 326 -10.25 16.52 -3.22
C PHE A 326 -10.04 16.00 -4.64
N THR A 327 -9.53 16.86 -5.52
CA THR A 327 -9.20 16.50 -6.91
C THR A 327 -7.77 16.87 -7.19
N LEU A 328 -6.99 15.90 -7.66
CA LEU A 328 -5.63 16.10 -8.12
C LEU A 328 -5.64 16.47 -9.59
N LYS A 329 -4.89 17.53 -9.92
CA LYS A 329 -4.75 18.04 -11.29
C LYS A 329 -3.34 17.80 -11.79
N GLU A 330 -3.22 17.60 -13.08
CA GLU A 330 -1.92 17.42 -13.73
C GLU A 330 -1.02 18.65 -13.53
N GLY A 331 0.26 18.41 -13.22
CA GLY A 331 1.28 19.42 -12.92
C GLY A 331 1.11 20.15 -11.58
N VAL A 332 0.12 19.78 -10.76
CA VAL A 332 -0.22 20.48 -9.52
C VAL A 332 0.04 19.62 -8.30
N ARG A 333 0.73 20.22 -7.32
CA ARG A 333 0.84 19.71 -5.95
C ARG A 333 -0.30 20.28 -5.13
N THR A 334 -1.29 19.44 -4.81
CA THR A 334 -2.48 19.84 -4.06
C THR A 334 -2.19 19.71 -2.56
N PRO A 335 -2.16 20.81 -1.79
CA PRO A 335 -1.95 20.73 -0.36
C PRO A 335 -3.16 20.09 0.33
N LEU A 336 -2.88 19.25 1.32
CA LEU A 336 -3.88 18.70 2.23
C LEU A 336 -3.51 19.07 3.67
N SER A 337 -4.40 19.79 4.31
CA SER A 337 -4.20 20.43 5.61
C SER A 337 -5.21 19.90 6.64
N PRO A 338 -4.93 20.03 7.95
CA PRO A 338 -5.89 19.64 8.99
C PRO A 338 -7.29 20.25 8.82
N GLY A 339 -7.36 21.50 8.34
CA GLY A 339 -8.61 22.23 8.15
C GLY A 339 -9.48 21.74 7.00
N ASP A 340 -8.95 20.91 6.09
CA ASP A 340 -9.71 20.35 4.97
C ASP A 340 -10.58 19.16 5.40
N PHE A 341 -10.34 18.63 6.61
CA PHE A 341 -11.01 17.45 7.15
C PHE A 341 -12.27 17.82 7.94
N MET A 342 -13.36 17.13 7.64
CA MET A 342 -14.60 17.18 8.40
C MET A 342 -14.70 15.97 9.32
N SER A 343 -15.05 16.18 10.59
CA SER A 343 -15.29 15.07 11.52
C SER A 343 -16.46 14.23 11.04
N VAL A 344 -16.28 12.91 11.01
CA VAL A 344 -17.36 11.97 10.69
C VAL A 344 -17.74 11.29 12.00
N GLY A 345 -18.99 11.46 12.42
CA GLY A 345 -19.50 10.76 13.60
C GLY A 345 -19.36 9.25 13.39
N SER A 346 -18.82 8.53 14.38
CA SER A 346 -18.80 7.07 14.36
C SER A 346 -20.24 6.55 14.31
N GLU A 347 -20.71 6.06 13.16
CA GLU A 347 -21.99 5.36 13.11
C GLU A 347 -21.96 4.16 14.05
N ALA A 348 -22.96 4.04 14.91
CA ALA A 348 -23.13 2.90 15.79
C ALA A 348 -23.50 1.67 14.94
N THR A 349 -22.51 0.92 14.50
CA THR A 349 -22.74 -0.34 13.78
C THR A 349 -22.99 -1.47 14.77
N VAL A 350 -24.08 -2.22 14.59
CA VAL A 350 -24.30 -3.50 15.27
C VAL A 350 -23.59 -4.59 14.46
N MET A 351 -22.74 -5.38 15.12
CA MET A 351 -22.08 -6.54 14.51
C MET A 351 -23.14 -7.49 13.93
N ARG A 352 -23.07 -7.78 12.62
CA ARG A 352 -23.94 -8.78 11.98
C ARG A 352 -23.38 -10.17 12.28
N GLY A 353 -24.14 -11.01 12.98
CA GLY A 353 -23.77 -12.41 13.28
C GLY A 353 -23.43 -12.72 14.74
N GLY A 354 -23.55 -11.76 15.66
CA GLY A 354 -23.65 -12.11 17.09
C GLY A 354 -24.92 -12.93 17.29
N ALA A 355 -24.76 -14.19 17.71
CA ALA A 355 -25.88 -15.05 18.08
C ALA A 355 -26.88 -14.25 18.92
N GLY A 356 -28.17 -14.35 18.58
CA GLY A 356 -29.26 -13.71 19.30
C GLY A 356 -29.37 -14.23 20.72
N GLY A 357 -28.46 -13.80 21.59
CA GLY A 357 -28.70 -13.67 23.01
C GLY A 357 -28.97 -12.20 23.24
N MET A 358 -30.21 -11.85 23.58
CA MET A 358 -30.43 -10.59 24.27
C MET A 358 -29.42 -10.55 25.41
N ALA A 359 -28.48 -9.59 25.37
CA ALA A 359 -27.57 -9.38 26.46
C ALA A 359 -28.44 -9.02 27.67
N MET A 360 -28.63 -10.00 28.55
CA MET A 360 -29.29 -9.77 29.83
C MET A 360 -28.47 -8.68 30.54
N PRO A 361 -29.09 -7.55 30.90
CA PRO A 361 -28.40 -6.48 31.61
C PRO A 361 -27.77 -7.07 32.88
N ALA A 362 -26.51 -6.72 33.13
CA ALA A 362 -25.75 -7.20 34.28
C ALA A 362 -26.58 -7.07 35.57
N MET A 363 -26.90 -8.20 36.19
CA MET A 363 -27.65 -8.24 37.44
C MET A 363 -26.73 -7.80 38.58
N THR A 364 -27.21 -6.91 39.45
CA THR A 364 -26.50 -6.61 40.70
C THR A 364 -26.65 -7.78 41.69
N PRO A 365 -25.78 -7.89 42.72
CA PRO A 365 -25.82 -8.98 43.71
C PRO A 365 -27.16 -9.17 44.44
N GLY A 366 -28.11 -8.23 44.29
CA GLY A 366 -29.47 -8.28 44.84
C GLY A 366 -30.57 -8.60 43.82
N GLY A 367 -30.25 -9.08 42.61
CA GLY A 367 -31.24 -9.51 41.62
C GLY A 367 -31.92 -8.40 40.82
N ARG A 368 -31.36 -7.18 40.83
CA ARG A 368 -31.92 -6.03 40.10
C ARG A 368 -31.30 -5.85 38.73
N VAL A 369 -32.09 -5.38 37.78
CA VAL A 369 -31.68 -5.05 36.42
C VAL A 369 -31.04 -3.67 36.38
N ARG A 370 -29.77 -3.59 36.00
CA ARG A 370 -29.04 -2.33 35.96
C ARG A 370 -29.30 -1.58 34.65
N LEU A 371 -29.95 -0.43 34.74
CA LEU A 371 -30.20 0.47 33.61
C LEU A 371 -29.58 1.84 33.91
N PRO A 372 -28.54 2.27 33.17
CA PRO A 372 -27.76 3.44 33.57
C PRO A 372 -28.59 4.73 33.61
N VAL A 373 -29.59 4.87 32.74
CA VAL A 373 -30.41 6.07 32.62
C VAL A 373 -31.89 5.71 32.65
N ASN A 374 -32.65 6.43 33.48
CA ASN A 374 -34.11 6.45 33.45
C ASN A 374 -34.62 7.82 32.98
N VAL A 375 -35.48 7.82 31.96
CA VAL A 375 -36.32 8.96 31.60
C VAL A 375 -37.76 8.58 31.85
N SER A 376 -38.48 9.36 32.67
CA SER A 376 -39.85 9.02 33.07
C SER A 376 -40.80 10.21 33.04
N LEU A 377 -42.04 9.96 32.60
CA LEU A 377 -43.14 10.91 32.83
C LEU A 377 -43.85 10.56 34.14
N ILE A 378 -44.18 9.27 34.27
CA ILE A 378 -44.68 8.60 35.48
C ILE A 378 -44.05 7.20 35.51
N PRO A 379 -44.05 6.46 36.64
CA PRO A 379 -43.39 5.16 36.72
C PRO A 379 -43.80 4.17 35.60
N ALA A 380 -45.09 4.12 35.27
CA ALA A 380 -45.65 3.28 34.20
C ALA A 380 -45.25 3.72 32.77
N VAL A 381 -44.77 4.95 32.61
CA VAL A 381 -44.30 5.53 31.33
C VAL A 381 -42.85 5.96 31.52
N SER A 382 -41.98 4.96 31.58
CA SER A 382 -40.54 5.14 31.83
C SER A 382 -39.70 4.23 30.94
N THR A 383 -38.45 4.64 30.68
CA THR A 383 -37.48 3.77 30.01
C THR A 383 -37.16 2.51 30.82
N ASN A 384 -37.38 2.55 32.13
CA ASN A 384 -37.34 1.38 33.01
C ASN A 384 -38.43 0.37 32.66
N GLN A 385 -39.70 0.77 32.62
CA GLN A 385 -40.82 -0.11 32.25
C GLN A 385 -40.64 -0.70 30.85
N LEU A 386 -40.16 0.12 29.91
CA LEU A 386 -39.88 -0.30 28.53
C LEU A 386 -38.78 -1.38 28.42
N ARG A 387 -37.77 -1.35 29.30
CA ARG A 387 -36.58 -2.22 29.17
C ARG A 387 -36.56 -3.38 30.15
N ALA A 388 -37.26 -3.27 31.28
CA ALA A 388 -37.24 -4.26 32.34
C ALA A 388 -38.64 -4.71 32.79
N GLY A 389 -39.72 -4.14 32.24
CA GLY A 389 -41.08 -4.41 32.71
C GLY A 389 -41.22 -4.10 34.19
N ASP A 390 -41.80 -5.02 34.95
CA ASP A 390 -41.98 -4.91 36.41
C ASP A 390 -40.77 -5.41 37.22
N ALA A 391 -39.67 -5.78 36.55
CA ALA A 391 -38.48 -6.22 37.27
C ALA A 391 -37.87 -5.05 38.08
N PRO A 392 -37.34 -5.32 39.28
CA PRO A 392 -36.71 -4.27 40.08
C PRO A 392 -35.46 -3.77 39.36
N VAL A 393 -35.42 -2.46 39.11
CA VAL A 393 -34.37 -1.78 38.34
C VAL A 393 -33.53 -0.86 39.22
N GLU A 394 -32.28 -0.69 38.80
CA GLU A 394 -31.32 0.17 39.45
C GLU A 394 -30.72 1.17 38.46
N ASN A 395 -30.81 2.47 38.77
CA ASN A 395 -30.39 3.55 37.89
C ASN A 395 -29.19 4.35 38.42
N VAL A 396 -28.33 4.82 37.50
CA VAL A 396 -27.24 5.77 37.79
C VAL A 396 -27.77 7.21 37.72
N PHE A 397 -28.57 7.51 36.69
CA PHE A 397 -29.21 8.81 36.50
C PHE A 397 -30.70 8.62 36.23
N ALA A 398 -31.56 9.39 36.91
CA ALA A 398 -33.00 9.39 36.67
C ALA A 398 -33.51 10.83 36.47
N VAL A 399 -34.22 11.09 35.38
CA VAL A 399 -34.83 12.38 35.10
C VAL A 399 -36.27 12.22 34.67
N GLY A 400 -37.18 13.01 35.24
CA GLY A 400 -38.58 12.86 34.92
C GLY A 400 -39.55 13.75 35.69
N ALA A 401 -40.83 13.61 35.40
CA ALA A 401 -41.89 14.25 36.19
C ALA A 401 -42.07 13.50 37.52
N ILE A 402 -42.32 12.19 37.48
CA ILE A 402 -42.27 11.29 38.65
C ILE A 402 -41.40 10.07 38.33
N ASN A 403 -40.25 9.97 38.99
CA ASN A 403 -39.33 8.84 38.82
C ASN A 403 -39.76 7.62 39.66
N GLY A 404 -39.51 6.40 39.15
CA GLY A 404 -39.75 5.12 39.81
C GLY A 404 -38.56 4.16 39.66
N GLY A 405 -38.13 3.50 40.75
CA GLY A 405 -37.00 2.54 40.79
C GLY A 405 -36.11 2.77 42.01
N THR A 406 -34.98 2.05 42.18
CA THR A 406 -33.98 2.35 43.23
C THR A 406 -32.76 3.06 42.66
N ALA A 407 -32.40 4.25 43.20
CA ALA A 407 -31.13 4.88 42.86
C ALA A 407 -29.98 4.08 43.46
N LEU A 408 -28.90 3.88 42.69
CA LEU A 408 -27.63 3.38 43.24
C LEU A 408 -27.28 4.18 44.49
N GLY A 409 -26.63 3.55 45.47
CA GLY A 409 -25.91 4.30 46.52
C GLY A 409 -24.87 5.21 45.86
N GLY A 410 -25.26 6.46 45.59
CA GLY A 410 -24.49 7.47 44.84
C GLY A 410 -25.05 7.91 43.48
N GLY A 411 -26.24 7.46 43.05
CA GLY A 411 -26.91 7.93 41.83
C GLY A 411 -27.59 9.29 42.00
N LEU A 412 -27.85 10.00 40.89
CA LEU A 412 -28.49 11.32 40.89
C LEU A 412 -29.86 11.27 40.23
N ALA A 413 -30.86 11.85 40.90
CA ALA A 413 -32.23 11.83 40.41
C ALA A 413 -32.95 13.17 40.53
N LEU A 414 -33.54 13.60 39.42
CA LEU A 414 -34.20 14.88 39.26
C LEU A 414 -35.66 14.63 38.85
N GLY A 415 -36.57 14.86 39.78
CA GLY A 415 -38.02 14.75 39.60
C GLY A 415 -38.66 16.13 39.64
N LEU A 416 -39.48 16.49 38.64
CA LEU A 416 -40.22 17.77 38.65
C LEU A 416 -41.34 17.78 39.69
N LEU A 417 -41.98 16.62 39.92
CA LEU A 417 -43.12 16.45 40.83
C LEU A 417 -42.81 15.51 42.00
N GLY A 418 -41.83 14.62 41.86
CA GLY A 418 -41.35 13.78 42.95
C GLY A 418 -40.52 12.59 42.48
N ASN A 419 -39.89 11.90 43.43
CA ASN A 419 -39.20 10.63 43.18
C ASN A 419 -39.81 9.56 44.10
N VAL A 420 -40.27 8.45 43.54
CA VAL A 420 -40.82 7.31 44.28
C VAL A 420 -39.82 6.17 44.18
N TYR A 421 -39.20 5.81 45.30
CA TYR A 421 -38.16 4.78 45.39
C TYR A 421 -38.67 3.49 46.00
#